data_AF-A0A2I0QPN2-F1
#
_entry.id   AF-A0A2I0QPN2-F1
#
_cell.length_a   1.000
_cell.length_b   1.000
_cell.length_c   1.000
_cell.angle_alpha   90.00
_cell.angle_beta   90.00
_cell.angle_gamma   90.00
#
_symmetry.space_group_name_H-M   'P 1'
#
loop_
_entity.id
_entity.type
_entity.pdbx_description
1 polymer ?
#
loop_
_entity_poly.entity_id
_entity_poly.type
_entity_poly.pdbx_seq_one_letter_code
_entity_poly.pdbx_strand_id
1 'polypeptide(L)'
;MELTSTYSNTLLEMISVLNTFSVSKFVWKKYEKFAIPKIEDSTIKIRGTFYDLNNLKPKQAEQELQTLNQFKPLLYQLKQQLELIEDMEFLKFKNTALDFFTTLKEITDTLNEITDIHSSYKRAMPVLAKDWDRPEDNHWDNY
;
A
#
# COMPACT_ATOMS: atom_id res chain seq x y z
N MET A 1 3.95 -17.67 6.11
CA MET A 1 2.67 -17.39 5.44
C MET A 1 1.75 -16.67 6.43
N GLU A 2 2.27 -15.64 7.10
CA GLU A 2 1.56 -14.90 8.16
C GLU A 2 1.13 -13.50 7.68
N LEU A 3 1.92 -12.86 6.80
CA LEU A 3 1.67 -11.53 6.23
C LEU A 3 0.34 -11.41 5.50
N THR A 4 -0.01 -12.39 4.65
CA THR A 4 -1.28 -12.40 3.91
C THR A 4 -2.49 -12.36 4.85
N SER A 5 -2.42 -13.08 5.97
CA SER A 5 -3.45 -13.09 7.00
C SER A 5 -3.47 -11.77 7.76
N THR A 6 -2.30 -11.21 8.09
CA THR A 6 -2.16 -9.92 8.75
C THR A 6 -2.78 -8.79 7.93
N TYR A 7 -2.48 -8.68 6.63
CA TYR A 7 -3.09 -7.67 5.77
C TYR A 7 -4.58 -7.88 5.61
N SER A 8 -5.04 -9.10 5.31
CA SER A 8 -6.46 -9.38 5.12
C SER A 8 -7.29 -9.01 6.35
N ASN A 9 -6.86 -9.44 7.54
CA ASN A 9 -7.58 -9.19 8.78
C ASN A 9 -7.55 -7.70 9.15
N THR A 10 -6.39 -7.06 9.03
CA THR A 10 -6.25 -5.63 9.35
C THR A 10 -7.06 -4.78 8.39
N LEU A 11 -7.06 -5.09 7.09
CA LEU A 11 -7.86 -4.37 6.09
C LEU A 11 -9.36 -4.55 6.32
N LEU A 12 -9.83 -5.77 6.63
CA LEU A 12 -11.24 -6.02 6.92
C LEU A 12 -11.71 -5.27 8.17
N GLU A 13 -10.93 -5.31 9.25
CA GLU A 13 -11.22 -4.55 10.48
C GLU A 13 -11.29 -3.05 10.17
N MET A 14 -10.34 -2.56 9.38
CA MET A 14 -10.27 -1.15 8.99
C MET A 14 -11.39 -0.70 8.08
N ILE A 15 -11.79 -1.52 7.11
CA ILE A 15 -12.97 -1.27 6.28
C ILE A 15 -14.21 -1.16 7.17
N SER A 16 -14.36 -2.05 8.15
CA SER A 16 -15.50 -2.02 9.08
C SER A 16 -15.53 -0.74 9.90
N VAL A 17 -14.38 -0.34 10.46
CA VAL A 17 -14.22 0.93 11.16
C VAL A 17 -14.53 2.09 10.21
N LEU A 18 -13.81 2.25 9.11
CA LEU A 18 -14.00 3.38 8.21
C LEU A 18 -15.41 3.47 7.63
N ASN A 19 -16.09 2.36 7.32
CA ASN A 19 -17.44 2.42 6.77
C ASN A 19 -18.48 2.93 7.78
N THR A 20 -18.16 2.94 9.09
CA THR A 20 -19.09 3.43 10.11
C THR A 20 -19.05 4.94 10.32
N PHE A 21 -18.15 5.76 9.76
CA PHE A 21 -18.11 7.20 10.13
C PHE A 21 -19.38 7.99 9.75
N SER A 22 -20.29 7.41 8.96
CA SER A 22 -21.63 7.96 8.70
C SER A 22 -22.55 7.96 9.93
N VAL A 23 -22.10 7.54 11.13
CA VAL A 23 -22.94 7.55 12.33
C VAL A 23 -23.37 8.98 12.72
N SER A 24 -24.62 9.08 13.19
CA SER A 24 -25.21 10.30 13.76
C SER A 24 -24.29 11.05 14.73
N LYS A 25 -24.34 12.39 14.69
CA LYS A 25 -23.62 13.31 15.59
C LYS A 25 -23.81 12.96 17.08
N PHE A 26 -24.94 12.35 17.45
CA PHE A 26 -25.22 11.96 18.83
C PHE A 26 -24.25 10.92 19.41
N VAL A 27 -23.72 10.04 18.56
CA VAL A 27 -22.80 8.98 18.98
C VAL A 27 -21.37 9.20 18.48
N TRP A 28 -21.14 10.24 17.66
CA TRP A 28 -19.85 10.56 17.08
C TRP A 28 -18.73 10.61 18.11
N LYS A 29 -18.88 11.35 19.21
CA LYS A 29 -17.83 11.45 20.25
C LYS A 29 -17.47 10.13 20.91
N LYS A 30 -18.42 9.18 21.02
CA LYS A 30 -18.13 7.84 21.54
C LYS A 30 -17.44 6.99 20.49
N TYR A 31 -17.91 7.09 19.25
CA TYR A 31 -17.35 6.39 18.12
C TYR A 31 -15.92 6.86 17.81
N GLU A 32 -15.62 8.17 17.83
CA GLU A 32 -14.29 8.73 17.62
C GLU A 32 -13.27 8.17 18.61
N LYS A 33 -13.64 8.08 19.90
CA LYS A 33 -12.79 7.49 20.96
C LYS A 33 -12.53 6.00 20.76
N PHE A 34 -13.42 5.30 20.06
CA PHE A 34 -13.23 3.90 19.70
C PHE A 34 -12.42 3.75 18.40
N ALA A 35 -12.75 4.54 17.38
CA ALA A 35 -12.24 4.39 16.04
C ALA A 35 -10.80 4.89 15.89
N ILE A 36 -10.45 6.04 16.47
CA ILE A 36 -9.10 6.60 16.35
C ILE A 36 -8.02 5.61 16.84
N PRO A 37 -8.09 5.06 18.08
CA PRO A 37 -7.09 4.10 18.53
C PRO A 37 -7.02 2.84 17.67
N LYS A 38 -8.15 2.41 17.11
CA LYS A 38 -8.22 1.24 16.20
C LYS A 38 -7.51 1.51 14.87
N ILE A 39 -7.68 2.71 14.32
CA ILE A 39 -7.00 3.14 13.09
C ILE A 39 -5.49 3.25 13.36
N GLU A 40 -5.10 3.86 14.49
CA GLU A 40 -3.69 4.00 14.88
C GLU A 40 -3.01 2.63 15.07
N ASP A 41 -3.64 1.72 15.81
CA ASP A 41 -3.14 0.35 16.03
C ASP A 41 -2.99 -0.41 14.70
N SER A 42 -3.98 -0.31 13.82
CA SER A 42 -3.92 -0.92 12.49
C SER A 42 -2.82 -0.31 11.62
N THR A 43 -2.62 1.01 11.72
CA THR A 43 -1.53 1.72 11.02
C THR A 43 -0.17 1.23 11.52
N ILE A 44 0.00 1.06 12.83
CA ILE A 44 1.23 0.53 13.42
C ILE A 44 1.46 -0.92 12.99
N LYS A 45 0.43 -1.78 13.03
CA LYS A 45 0.51 -3.17 12.58
C LYS A 45 0.95 -3.28 11.13
N ILE A 46 0.30 -2.52 10.25
CA ILE A 46 0.64 -2.44 8.83
C ILE A 46 2.06 -1.88 8.67
N ARG A 47 2.44 -0.80 9.36
CA ARG A 47 3.81 -0.30 9.28
C ARG A 47 4.85 -1.30 9.80
N GLY A 48 4.50 -2.11 10.80
CA GLY A 48 5.36 -3.16 11.34
C GLY A 48 5.74 -4.22 10.32
N THR A 49 4.92 -4.44 9.29
CA THR A 49 5.22 -5.42 8.24
C THR A 49 6.31 -4.97 7.28
N PHE A 50 6.69 -3.67 7.25
CA PHE A 50 7.80 -3.19 6.40
C PHE A 50 9.10 -3.94 6.65
N TYR A 51 9.34 -4.37 7.89
CA TYR A 51 10.52 -5.16 8.23
C TYR A 51 10.57 -6.47 7.43
N ASP A 52 9.42 -7.12 7.26
CA ASP A 52 9.32 -8.38 6.54
C ASP A 52 9.30 -8.21 5.02
N LEU A 53 8.83 -7.06 4.51
CA LEU A 53 8.75 -6.77 3.07
C LEU A 53 10.11 -6.90 2.38
N ASN A 54 11.19 -6.42 3.02
CA ASN A 54 12.55 -6.46 2.46
C ASN A 54 13.08 -7.88 2.20
N ASN A 55 12.47 -8.90 2.82
CA ASN A 55 12.88 -10.29 2.69
C ASN A 55 11.98 -11.10 1.74
N LEU A 56 10.95 -10.47 1.14
CA LEU A 56 10.02 -11.16 0.25
C LEU A 56 10.66 -11.47 -1.10
N LYS A 57 10.44 -12.70 -1.59
CA LYS A 57 10.68 -13.03 -3.00
C LYS A 57 9.58 -12.40 -3.87
N PRO A 58 9.85 -12.11 -5.15
CA PRO A 58 8.86 -11.49 -6.04
C PRO A 58 7.51 -12.22 -6.10
N LYS A 59 7.51 -13.55 -6.18
CA LYS A 59 6.26 -14.34 -6.16
C LYS A 59 5.47 -14.22 -4.85
N GLN A 60 6.15 -14.01 -3.72
CA GLN A 60 5.49 -13.80 -2.44
C GLN A 60 4.93 -12.38 -2.36
N ALA A 61 5.69 -11.38 -2.81
CA ALA A 61 5.20 -10.01 -2.92
C ALA A 61 3.98 -9.91 -3.85
N GLU A 62 3.92 -10.71 -4.92
CA GLU A 62 2.78 -10.75 -5.84
C GLU A 62 1.52 -11.30 -5.15
N GLN A 63 1.65 -12.32 -4.31
CA GLN A 63 0.53 -12.85 -3.52
C GLN A 63 0.00 -11.83 -2.51
N GLU A 64 0.90 -11.10 -1.84
CA GLU A 64 0.51 -10.01 -0.94
C GLU A 64 -0.18 -8.88 -1.71
N LEU A 65 0.36 -8.49 -2.87
CA LEU A 65 -0.21 -7.47 -3.73
C LEU A 65 -1.62 -7.86 -4.22
N GLN A 66 -1.82 -9.12 -4.62
CA GLN A 66 -3.13 -9.64 -5.00
C GLN A 66 -4.15 -9.49 -3.87
N THR A 67 -3.73 -9.77 -2.63
CA THR A 67 -4.58 -9.60 -1.44
C THR A 67 -4.96 -8.13 -1.23
N LEU A 68 -3.99 -7.21 -1.29
CA LEU A 68 -4.28 -5.76 -1.19
C LEU A 68 -5.20 -5.28 -2.32
N ASN A 69 -4.99 -5.78 -3.53
CA ASN A 69 -5.78 -5.41 -4.71
C ASN A 69 -7.25 -5.86 -4.63
N GLN A 70 -7.57 -6.92 -3.88
CA GLN A 70 -8.96 -7.33 -3.64
C GLN A 70 -9.76 -6.26 -2.88
N PHE A 71 -9.11 -5.53 -1.97
CA PHE A 71 -9.74 -4.49 -1.16
C PHE A 71 -9.65 -3.09 -1.78
N LYS A 72 -8.79 -2.91 -2.79
CA LYS A 72 -8.49 -1.60 -3.42
C LYS A 72 -9.73 -0.81 -3.85
N PRO A 73 -10.75 -1.39 -4.51
CA PRO A 73 -11.94 -0.62 -4.92
C PRO A 73 -12.69 -0.02 -3.72
N LEU A 74 -12.87 -0.81 -2.66
CA LEU A 74 -13.60 -0.38 -1.47
C LEU A 74 -12.81 0.66 -0.67
N LEU A 75 -11.51 0.44 -0.51
CA LEU A 75 -10.60 1.39 0.15
C LEU A 75 -10.53 2.73 -0.59
N TYR A 76 -10.55 2.71 -1.92
CA TYR A 76 -10.60 3.92 -2.74
C TYR A 76 -11.89 4.71 -2.51
N GLN A 77 -13.05 4.04 -2.52
CA GLN A 77 -14.34 4.67 -2.23
C GLN A 77 -14.36 5.29 -0.83
N LEU A 78 -13.92 4.56 0.19
CA LEU A 78 -13.85 5.07 1.57
C LEU A 78 -12.95 6.29 1.69
N LYS A 79 -11.79 6.28 1.02
CA LYS A 79 -10.87 7.42 1.01
C LYS A 79 -11.53 8.66 0.38
N GLN A 80 -12.19 8.51 -0.76
CA GLN A 80 -12.89 9.61 -1.41
C GLN A 80 -13.99 10.20 -0.51
N GLN A 81 -14.81 9.35 0.12
CA GLN A 81 -15.85 9.82 1.02
C GLN A 81 -15.28 10.58 2.21
N LEU A 82 -14.14 10.13 2.75
CA LEU A 82 -13.46 10.76 3.86
C LEU A 82 -12.82 12.11 3.49
N GLU A 83 -12.29 12.23 2.27
CA GLU A 83 -11.74 13.48 1.73
C GLU A 83 -12.81 14.57 1.60
N LEU A 84 -14.06 14.20 1.28
CA LEU A 84 -15.21 15.09 1.17
C LEU A 84 -15.74 15.63 2.51
N ILE A 85 -15.27 15.10 3.65
CA ILE A 85 -15.68 15.60 4.97
C ILE A 85 -14.95 16.92 5.25
N GLU A 86 -15.71 18.00 5.36
CA GLU A 86 -15.21 19.35 5.71
C GLU A 86 -15.50 19.74 7.17
N ASP A 87 -16.31 18.95 7.89
CA ASP A 87 -16.67 19.24 9.27
C ASP A 87 -15.44 19.11 10.20
N MET A 88 -15.07 20.23 10.83
CA MET A 88 -13.92 20.31 11.75
C MET A 88 -14.03 19.35 12.94
N GLU A 89 -15.25 18.96 13.35
CA GLU A 89 -15.47 17.95 14.40
C GLU A 89 -14.93 16.57 14.00
N PHE A 90 -14.76 16.32 12.69
CA PHE A 90 -14.27 15.06 12.13
C PHE A 90 -12.80 15.13 11.71
N LEU A 91 -12.15 16.29 11.85
CA LEU A 91 -10.80 16.52 11.31
C LEU A 91 -9.77 15.56 11.90
N LYS A 92 -9.85 15.27 13.20
CA LYS A 92 -8.90 14.35 13.85
C LYS A 92 -9.03 12.94 13.27
N PHE A 93 -10.25 12.41 13.24
CA PHE A 93 -10.55 11.12 12.61
C PHE A 93 -10.10 11.08 11.14
N LYS A 94 -10.40 12.13 10.37
CA LYS A 94 -10.01 12.27 8.97
C LYS A 94 -8.49 12.14 8.82
N ASN A 95 -7.73 12.93 9.59
CA ASN A 95 -6.27 12.90 9.53
C ASN A 95 -5.72 11.51 9.90
N THR A 96 -6.21 10.91 10.98
CA THR A 96 -5.79 9.56 11.40
C THR A 96 -6.10 8.51 10.31
N ALA A 97 -7.26 8.59 9.64
CA ALA A 97 -7.58 7.69 8.54
C ALA A 97 -6.71 7.95 7.28
N LEU A 98 -6.37 9.21 6.99
CA LEU A 98 -5.46 9.54 5.89
C LEU A 98 -4.04 9.03 6.15
N ASP A 99 -3.57 9.02 7.40
CA ASP A 99 -2.29 8.41 7.78
C ASP A 99 -2.28 6.90 7.51
N PHE A 100 -3.38 6.21 7.83
CA PHE A 100 -3.56 4.81 7.49
C PHE A 100 -3.49 4.58 5.97
N PHE A 101 -4.22 5.36 5.18
CA PHE A 101 -4.20 5.25 3.71
C PHE A 101 -2.82 5.55 3.11
N THR A 102 -2.09 6.49 3.70
CA THR A 102 -0.73 6.84 3.29
C THR A 102 0.22 5.67 3.53
N THR A 103 0.18 5.08 4.72
CA THR A 103 0.98 3.90 5.06
C THR A 103 0.65 2.71 4.14
N LEU A 104 -0.63 2.49 3.86
CA LEU A 104 -1.06 1.42 2.96
C LEU A 104 -0.54 1.62 1.53
N LYS A 105 -0.52 2.88 1.06
CA LYS A 105 0.04 3.23 -0.25
C LYS A 105 1.53 2.92 -0.30
N GLU A 106 2.30 3.31 0.72
CA GLU A 106 3.74 3.05 0.79
C GLU A 106 4.07 1.55 0.71
N ILE A 107 3.28 0.70 1.39
CA ILE A 107 3.43 -0.76 1.32
C ILE A 107 3.06 -1.30 -0.06
N THR A 108 1.97 -0.80 -0.64
CA THR A 108 1.55 -1.21 -1.99
C THR A 108 2.62 -0.86 -3.01
N ASP A 109 3.20 0.34 -2.92
CA ASP A 109 4.29 0.80 -3.79
C ASP A 109 5.54 -0.08 -3.61
N THR A 110 5.91 -0.40 -2.36
CA THR A 110 7.03 -1.31 -2.04
C THR A 110 6.83 -2.72 -2.60
N LEU A 111 5.62 -3.28 -2.47
CA LEU A 111 5.30 -4.59 -3.05
C LEU A 111 5.33 -4.57 -4.58
N ASN A 112 4.89 -3.48 -5.21
CA ASN A 112 5.02 -3.29 -6.66
C ASN A 112 6.50 -3.26 -7.09
N GLU A 113 7.37 -2.61 -6.33
CA GLU A 113 8.81 -2.59 -6.61
C GLU A 113 9.46 -3.97 -6.50
N ILE A 114 9.09 -4.75 -5.47
CA ILE A 114 9.60 -6.12 -5.28
C ILE A 114 9.07 -7.08 -6.37
N THR A 115 7.83 -6.90 -6.80
CA THR A 115 7.21 -7.73 -7.86
C THR A 115 7.72 -7.43 -9.25
N ASP A 116 8.25 -6.22 -9.52
CA ASP A 116 8.86 -5.92 -10.81
C ASP A 116 10.27 -6.54 -10.93
N ILE A 117 10.30 -7.86 -11.15
CA ILE A 117 11.50 -8.69 -11.45
C ILE A 117 12.24 -8.16 -12.69
N HIS A 118 11.54 -7.45 -13.57
CA HIS A 118 12.12 -6.85 -14.77
C HIS A 118 12.61 -5.42 -14.54
N SER A 119 12.46 -4.81 -13.36
CA SER A 119 12.91 -3.43 -13.13
C SER A 119 14.43 -3.28 -13.22
N SER A 120 15.19 -4.29 -12.81
CA SER A 120 16.64 -4.35 -12.94
C SER A 120 17.08 -4.62 -14.38
N TYR A 121 16.40 -5.53 -15.10
CA TYR A 121 16.62 -5.77 -16.53
C TYR A 121 16.27 -4.55 -17.41
N LYS A 122 15.12 -3.91 -17.16
CA LYS A 122 14.68 -2.69 -17.86
C LYS A 122 15.56 -1.47 -17.55
N ARG A 123 16.10 -1.36 -16.32
CA ARG A 123 17.10 -0.33 -15.97
C ARG A 123 18.47 -0.61 -16.59
N ALA A 124 18.86 -1.88 -16.73
CA ALA A 124 20.11 -2.28 -17.36
C ALA A 124 20.05 -2.20 -18.89
N MET A 125 18.87 -2.37 -19.51
CA MET A 125 18.70 -2.38 -20.97
C MET A 125 19.30 -1.15 -21.67
N PRO A 126 19.09 0.10 -21.23
CA PRO A 126 19.70 1.28 -21.86
C PRO A 126 21.23 1.33 -21.73
N VAL A 127 21.78 0.75 -20.66
CA VAL A 127 23.24 0.68 -20.43
C VAL A 127 23.86 -0.42 -21.29
N LEU A 128 23.23 -1.60 -21.31
CA LEU A 128 23.64 -2.74 -22.13
C LEU A 128 23.49 -2.45 -23.63
N ALA A 129 22.43 -1.74 -24.04
CA ALA A 129 22.25 -1.30 -25.42
C ALA A 129 23.33 -0.30 -25.85
N LYS A 130 23.76 0.60 -24.95
CA LYS A 130 24.88 1.52 -25.20
C LYS A 130 26.24 0.83 -25.20
N ASP A 131 26.38 -0.28 -24.50
CA ASP A 131 27.60 -1.10 -24.55
C ASP A 131 27.70 -1.87 -25.87
N TRP A 132 26.59 -2.41 -26.38
CA TRP A 132 26.51 -3.12 -27.65
C TRP A 132 26.60 -2.22 -28.90
N ASP A 133 26.17 -0.95 -28.81
CA ASP A 133 26.29 0.04 -29.90
C ASP A 133 27.67 0.71 -29.96
N ARG A 134 28.66 0.21 -29.20
CA ARG A 134 30.02 0.78 -29.25
C ARG A 134 30.70 0.43 -30.57
N PRO A 135 31.42 1.38 -31.20
CA PRO A 135 32.16 1.12 -32.44
C PRO A 135 33.17 -0.03 -32.34
N GLU A 136 33.61 -0.36 -31.12
CA GLU A 136 34.53 -1.45 -30.79
C GLU A 136 33.91 -2.86 -30.89
N ASP A 137 32.58 -3.00 -30.86
CA ASP A 137 31.90 -4.30 -30.95
C ASP A 137 31.63 -4.74 -32.40
N ASN A 138 31.92 -3.88 -33.40
CA ASN A 138 31.90 -4.24 -34.83
C ASN A 138 32.99 -5.25 -35.24
N HIS A 139 33.82 -5.71 -34.30
CA HIS A 139 34.86 -6.71 -34.56
C HIS A 139 34.31 -8.14 -34.66
N TRP A 140 33.05 -8.38 -34.28
CA TRP A 140 32.43 -9.70 -34.28
C TRP A 140 31.71 -10.08 -35.60
N ASP A 141 31.51 -9.13 -36.51
CA ASP A 141 30.85 -9.36 -37.82
C ASP A 141 31.78 -9.95 -38.90
N ASN A 142 33.02 -10.33 -38.55
CA ASN A 142 34.03 -10.83 -39.50
C ASN A 142 34.41 -12.32 -39.32
N TYR A 143 33.53 -13.17 -38.77
CA TYR A 143 33.72 -14.63 -38.74
C TYR A 143 32.51 -15.41 -39.25
#